data_AF-A0AA43ZAT8-F1
#
_entry.id   AF-A0AA43ZAT8-F1
#
_cell.length_a   1.000
_cell.length_b   1.000
_cell.length_c   1.000
_cell.angle_alpha   90.00
_cell.angle_beta   90.00
_cell.angle_gamma   90.00
#
_symmetry.space_group_name_H-M   'P 1'
#
loop_
_entity.id
_entity.type
_entity.pdbx_description
1 polymer ?
#
loop_
_entity_poly.entity_id
_entity_poly.type
_entity_poly.pdbx_seq_one_letter_code
_entity_poly.pdbx_strand_id
1 'polypeptide(L)'
;RLGCVEMTRSAPWSTQLCVVKHAPRGRLHRRITGTLARDKRSQQSAQREREPWLLASNLPEERWSAAQVVAIYKRRMQIEEGFRDLK
;
A
#
# COMPACT_ATOMS: atom_id res chain seq x y z
N ARG A 1 10.48 7.16 7.31
CA ARG A 1 9.32 7.65 8.10
C ARG A 1 9.18 9.14 7.77
N LEU A 2 7.98 9.67 7.54
CA LEU A 2 7.81 11.08 7.14
C LEU A 2 7.66 12.04 8.33
N GLY A 3 7.33 11.53 9.51
CA GLY A 3 7.13 12.33 10.72
C GLY A 3 5.66 12.56 11.07
N CYS A 4 5.42 13.34 12.12
CA CYS A 4 4.09 13.67 12.61
C CYS A 4 3.45 14.73 11.72
N VAL A 5 2.18 14.56 11.37
CA VAL A 5 1.41 15.45 10.51
C VAL A 5 0.04 15.69 11.13
N GLU A 6 -0.46 16.92 11.04
CA GLU A 6 -1.84 17.24 11.41
C GLU A 6 -2.80 16.86 10.28
N MET A 7 -3.78 16.02 10.61
CA MET A 7 -4.79 15.51 9.69
C MET A 7 -6.09 16.31 9.79
N THR A 8 -6.69 16.56 8.62
CA THR A 8 -7.97 17.28 8.42
C THR A 8 -7.94 18.76 8.80
N ARG A 9 -8.71 19.60 8.07
CA ARG A 9 -8.73 21.06 8.28
C ARG A 9 -9.70 21.52 9.38
N SER A 10 -10.81 20.80 9.57
CA SER A 10 -11.90 21.21 10.48
C SER A 10 -11.75 20.68 11.90
N ALA A 11 -11.08 19.54 12.09
CA ALA A 11 -10.80 18.94 13.40
C ALA A 11 -9.38 18.35 13.39
N PRO A 12 -8.34 19.21 13.45
CA PRO A 12 -6.96 18.77 13.33
C PRO A 12 -6.61 17.74 14.41
N TRP A 13 -5.95 16.66 13.99
CA TRP A 13 -5.36 15.70 14.92
C TRP A 13 -4.02 15.21 14.40
N SER A 14 -3.07 15.07 15.32
CA SER A 14 -1.71 14.64 15.01
C SER A 14 -1.65 13.15 14.77
N THR A 15 -1.06 12.74 13.64
CA THR A 15 -0.81 11.34 13.32
C THR A 15 0.59 11.13 12.81
N GLN A 16 1.10 9.92 12.99
CA GLN A 16 2.35 9.55 12.38
C GLN A 16 2.14 9.09 10.93
N LEU A 17 2.94 9.66 10.02
CA LEU A 17 2.94 9.30 8.61
C LEU A 17 4.14 8.42 8.23
N CYS A 18 3.87 7.29 7.59
CA CYS A 18 4.87 6.33 7.12
C CYS A 18 4.74 6.14 5.61
N VAL A 19 5.86 6.29 4.89
CA VAL A 19 5.95 5.91 3.47
C VAL A 19 6.69 4.60 3.36
N VAL A 20 6.11 3.67 2.61
CA VAL A 20 6.78 2.44 2.23
C VAL A 20 6.68 2.22 0.73
N LYS A 21 7.86 2.02 0.14
CA LYS A 21 7.99 1.57 -1.24
C LYS A 21 8.47 0.13 -1.23
N HIS A 22 7.73 -0.75 -1.88
CA HIS A 22 8.16 -2.13 -2.05
C HIS A 22 9.09 -2.26 -3.24
N ALA A 23 10.05 -3.18 -3.13
CA ALA A 23 10.84 -3.58 -4.27
C ALA A 23 9.91 -4.21 -5.33
N PRO A 24 10.07 -3.84 -6.61
CA PRO A 24 9.26 -4.41 -7.67
C PRO A 24 9.49 -5.93 -7.74
N ARG A 25 8.40 -6.71 -7.72
CA ARG A 25 8.46 -8.18 -7.76
C ARG A 25 8.54 -8.76 -9.17
N GLY A 26 8.72 -7.93 -10.20
CA GLY A 26 8.78 -8.35 -11.60
C GLY A 26 7.48 -8.95 -12.17
N ARG A 27 6.35 -8.84 -11.46
CA ARG A 27 5.06 -9.34 -11.91
C ARG A 27 4.59 -8.53 -13.12
N LEU A 28 4.33 -9.21 -14.22
CA LEU A 28 3.84 -8.62 -15.46
C LEU A 28 2.69 -9.46 -15.99
N HIS A 29 1.61 -8.80 -16.44
CA HIS A 29 0.49 -9.48 -17.08
C HIS A 29 0.92 -9.95 -18.48
N ARG A 30 1.09 -11.26 -18.64
CA ARG A 30 1.42 -11.89 -19.92
C ARG A 30 0.17 -12.49 -20.54
N ARG A 31 0.01 -12.31 -21.84
CA ARG A 31 -1.03 -12.95 -22.64
C ARG A 31 -0.63 -14.39 -22.94
N ILE A 32 -1.61 -15.19 -23.38
CA ILE A 32 -1.39 -16.58 -23.82
C ILE A 32 -0.32 -16.66 -24.93
N THR A 33 -0.22 -15.63 -25.77
CA THR A 33 0.79 -15.51 -26.83
C THR A 33 2.21 -15.18 -26.34
N GLY A 34 2.43 -15.08 -25.02
CA GLY A 34 3.71 -14.71 -24.42
C GLY A 34 4.03 -13.20 -24.44
N THR A 35 3.22 -12.41 -25.14
CA THR A 35 3.37 -10.94 -25.18
C THR A 35 2.86 -10.26 -23.91
N LEU A 36 3.41 -9.08 -23.60
CA LEU A 36 2.95 -8.27 -22.47
C LEU A 36 1.60 -7.62 -22.79
N ALA A 37 0.67 -7.69 -21.84
CA ALA A 37 -0.61 -7.01 -21.95
C ALA A 37 -0.43 -5.49 -21.77
N ARG A 38 -0.85 -4.72 -22.79
CA ARG A 38 -0.74 -3.25 -22.83
C ARG A 38 -2.10 -2.54 -22.75
N ASP A 39 -3.17 -3.26 -22.45
CA ASP A 39 -4.47 -2.64 -22.25
C ASP A 39 -4.48 -1.72 -21.02
N LYS A 40 -5.43 -0.79 -21.01
CA LYS A 40 -5.58 0.23 -19.97
C LYS A 40 -5.65 -0.38 -18.57
N ARG A 41 -6.37 -1.49 -18.39
CA ARG A 41 -6.51 -2.16 -17.08
C ARG A 41 -5.17 -2.72 -16.62
N SER A 42 -4.44 -3.42 -17.48
CA SER A 42 -3.10 -3.95 -17.21
C SER A 42 -2.13 -2.84 -16.78
N GLN A 43 -2.11 -1.73 -17.51
CA GLN A 43 -1.25 -0.58 -17.20
C GLN A 43 -1.62 0.08 -15.88
N GLN A 44 -2.93 0.29 -15.63
CA GLN A 44 -3.40 0.86 -14.36
C GLN A 44 -3.03 -0.01 -13.17
N SER A 45 -3.20 -1.34 -13.28
CA SER A 45 -2.77 -2.26 -12.22
C SER A 45 -1.26 -2.20 -12.01
N ALA A 46 -0.45 -2.22 -13.09
CA ALA A 46 1.00 -2.12 -12.99
C ALA A 46 1.48 -0.79 -12.38
N GLN A 47 0.79 0.31 -12.67
CA GLN A 47 1.08 1.62 -12.08
C GLN A 47 0.74 1.64 -10.58
N ARG A 48 -0.45 1.16 -10.19
CA ARG A 48 -0.88 1.07 -8.78
C ARG A 48 0.08 0.25 -7.93
N GLU A 49 0.59 -0.87 -8.45
CA GLU A 49 1.55 -1.72 -7.75
C GLU A 49 2.94 -1.08 -7.56
N ARG A 50 3.28 -0.06 -8.36
CA ARG A 50 4.57 0.68 -8.25
C ARG A 50 4.49 1.85 -7.29
N GLU A 51 3.30 2.34 -7.01
CA GLU A 51 3.10 3.50 -6.13
C GLU A 51 3.43 3.15 -4.69
N PRO A 52 4.18 4.01 -3.98
CA PRO A 52 4.48 3.77 -2.57
C PRO A 52 3.20 3.87 -1.74
N TRP A 53 3.09 3.03 -0.70
CA TRP A 53 2.04 3.16 0.28
C TRP A 53 2.35 4.32 1.23
N LEU A 54 1.36 5.20 1.39
CA LEU A 54 1.35 6.25 2.39
C LEU A 54 0.37 5.86 3.50
N LEU A 55 0.88 5.65 4.71
CA LEU A 55 0.11 5.14 5.84
C LEU A 55 0.12 6.15 6.99
N ALA A 56 -1.07 6.56 7.42
CA ALA A 56 -1.27 7.24 8.69
C ALA A 56 -1.57 6.21 9.78
N SER A 57 -0.96 6.35 10.96
CA SER A 57 -1.15 5.43 12.07
C SER A 57 -1.33 6.18 13.39
N ASN A 58 -2.32 5.73 14.16
CA ASN A 58 -2.54 6.14 15.55
C ASN A 58 -1.83 5.21 16.56
N LEU A 59 -0.99 4.28 16.08
CA LEU A 59 -0.25 3.39 16.97
C LEU A 59 0.91 4.16 17.65
N PRO A 60 1.07 4.00 18.98
CA PRO A 60 2.07 4.74 19.75
C PRO A 60 3.49 4.38 19.30
N GLU A 61 4.32 5.39 19.06
CA GLU A 61 5.66 5.22 18.48
C GLU A 61 6.62 4.48 19.42
N GLU A 62 6.39 4.61 20.72
CA GLU A 62 7.20 4.01 21.79
C GLU A 62 7.14 2.47 21.73
N ARG A 63 6.04 1.94 21.19
CA ARG A 63 5.79 0.49 21.10
C ARG A 63 5.85 -0.04 19.67
N TRP A 64 5.55 0.80 18.68
CA TRP A 64 5.41 0.37 17.28
C TRP A 64 6.35 1.12 16.35
N SER A 65 7.31 0.38 15.82
CA SER A 65 8.16 0.87 14.73
C SER A 65 7.37 1.00 13.42
N ALA A 66 7.80 1.91 12.56
CA ALA A 66 7.21 2.08 11.23
C ALA A 66 7.18 0.77 10.41
N ALA A 67 8.18 -0.09 10.57
CA ALA A 67 8.23 -1.40 9.90
C ALA A 67 7.12 -2.34 10.38
N GLN A 68 6.81 -2.34 11.69
CA GLN A 68 5.71 -3.15 12.25
C GLN A 68 4.35 -2.63 11.80
N VAL A 69 4.14 -1.31 11.79
CA VAL A 69 2.90 -0.69 11.27
C VAL A 69 2.65 -1.13 9.82
N VAL A 70 3.70 -1.12 9.01
CA VAL A 70 3.64 -1.53 7.61
C VAL A 70 3.36 -3.02 7.47
N ALA A 71 3.95 -3.86 8.33
CA ALA A 71 3.67 -5.29 8.34
C ALA A 71 2.21 -5.60 8.68
N ILE A 72 1.62 -4.88 9.65
CA ILE A 72 0.19 -4.98 9.99
C ILE A 72 -0.67 -4.59 8.79
N TYR A 73 -0.39 -3.43 8.17
CA TYR A 73 -1.15 -2.97 7.02
C TYR A 73 -1.07 -3.94 5.84
N LYS A 74 0.12 -4.49 5.59
CA LYS A 74 0.32 -5.53 4.57
C LYS A 74 -0.53 -6.77 4.86
N ARG A 75 -0.63 -7.20 6.12
CA ARG A 75 -1.47 -8.34 6.51
C ARG A 75 -2.96 -8.04 6.28
N ARG A 76 -3.42 -6.83 6.57
CA ARG A 76 -4.78 -6.37 6.24
C ARG A 76 -5.06 -6.48 4.74
N MET A 77 -4.12 -6.08 3.88
CA MET A 77 -4.30 -6.18 2.43
C MET A 77 -4.47 -7.62 1.94
N GLN A 78 -3.72 -8.58 2.50
CA GLN A 78 -3.89 -10.00 2.18
C GLN A 78 -5.28 -10.52 2.57
N ILE A 79 -5.80 -10.08 3.71
CA ILE A 79 -7.12 -10.48 4.20
C ILE A 79 -8.22 -9.94 3.27
N GLU A 80 -8.15 -8.66 2.90
CA GLU A 80 -9.12 -8.03 2.02
C GLU A 80 -9.08 -8.55 0.58
N GLU A 81 -7.90 -8.89 0.08
CA GLU A 81 -7.74 -9.58 -1.20
C GLU A 81 -8.38 -10.98 -1.14
N GLY A 82 -8.08 -11.77 -0.10
CA GLY A 82 -8.71 -13.07 0.11
C GLY A 82 -10.25 -12.98 0.15
N PHE A 83 -10.82 -11.98 0.81
CA PHE A 83 -12.27 -11.77 0.80
C PHE A 83 -12.84 -11.36 -0.56
N ARG A 84 -12.05 -10.74 -1.44
CA ARG A 84 -12.48 -10.41 -2.81
C ARG A 84 -12.47 -11.64 -3.71
N ASP A 85 -11.48 -12.52 -3.55
CA ASP A 85 -11.37 -13.74 -4.35
C ASP A 85 -12.42 -14.80 -3.98
N LEU A 86 -13.00 -14.70 -2.78
CA LEU A 86 -14.10 -15.55 -2.31
C LEU A 86 -15.50 -15.11 -2.77
N LYS A 87 -15.61 -14.02 -3.53
CA LYS A 87 -16.87 -13.52 -4.12
C LYS A 87 -16.93 -13.83 -5.60
#